data_AF-A0A8J5QBV3-F1
#
_entry.id   AF-A0A8J5QBV3-F1
#
_cell.length_a   1.000
_cell.length_b   1.000
_cell.length_c   1.000
_cell.angle_alpha   90.00
_cell.angle_beta   90.00
_cell.angle_gamma   90.00
#
_symmetry.space_group_name_H-M   'P 1'
#
loop_
_entity.id
_entity.type
_entity.pdbx_description
1 polymer ?
#
loop_
_entity_poly.entity_id
_entity_poly.type
_entity_poly.pdbx_seq_one_letter_code
_entity_poly.pdbx_strand_id
1 'polypeptide(L)'
;MSSSSTTGFKKFDSAIASDSEMDESESARPQPPLRRSSSLFSLTSKEDLPKPDESEYIHFIDDERHFSLIRNLHMADFITLLNGFSGFYSIISCLRYTLTGKSNYVQRAHFFIVLGIFFDFFDGKVARLRNKSSLMGQELDSLADLISFGVSPATIAFAIGFQTTVDVLILAFWVLCGLTRLARFNISTNNIPKDHTGKTKYFEGLPIPTNLFWVGVMAFLVYKDWIHQDLPLGTVLQGTSFEFHLLSIGLFIQGCGEISKSLKIPKP
;
A
#
# COMPACT_ATOMS: atom_id res chain seq x y z
N MET A 1 31.94 -75.93 16.92
CA MET A 1 32.99 -75.54 15.96
C MET A 1 32.83 -74.06 15.63
N SER A 2 33.87 -73.27 15.93
CA SER A 2 34.33 -72.03 15.29
C SER A 2 33.40 -70.83 15.01
N SER A 3 33.84 -69.67 15.57
CA SER A 3 33.96 -68.29 14.98
C SER A 3 32.70 -67.61 14.42
N SER A 4 32.41 -66.31 14.59
CA SER A 4 33.26 -65.10 14.61
C SER A 4 32.43 -63.93 15.17
N SER A 5 32.89 -63.15 16.16
CA SER A 5 33.49 -61.80 16.03
C SER A 5 32.93 -60.87 14.94
N THR A 6 32.22 -59.81 15.31
CA THR A 6 32.68 -58.40 15.10
C THR A 6 31.83 -57.36 15.87
N THR A 7 32.51 -56.64 16.78
CA THR A 7 32.49 -55.17 17.04
C THR A 7 31.15 -54.44 17.14
N GLY A 8 30.75 -53.90 18.30
CA GLY A 8 31.18 -52.58 18.85
C GLY A 8 30.15 -51.51 18.41
N PHE A 9 29.58 -50.61 19.23
CA PHE A 9 30.03 -49.90 20.42
C PHE A 9 28.78 -49.28 21.11
N LYS A 10 28.82 -49.18 22.45
CA LYS A 10 27.77 -48.70 23.38
C LYS A 10 27.45 -47.21 23.25
N LYS A 11 26.21 -46.78 23.58
CA LYS A 11 26.00 -45.75 24.63
C LYS A 11 24.58 -45.72 25.22
N PHE A 12 24.50 -46.26 26.44
CA PHE A 12 23.66 -45.90 27.59
C PHE A 12 22.12 -45.78 27.44
N ASP A 13 21.46 -46.84 27.90
CA ASP A 13 20.22 -46.73 28.67
C ASP A 13 20.45 -45.88 29.93
N SER A 14 19.58 -44.89 30.11
CA SER A 14 19.15 -44.47 31.44
C SER A 14 17.64 -44.27 31.38
N ALA A 15 16.92 -45.38 31.56
CA ALA A 15 15.54 -45.36 31.98
C ALA A 15 15.48 -44.86 33.43
N ILE A 16 14.85 -43.73 33.67
CA ILE A 16 13.94 -43.56 34.82
C ILE A 16 12.76 -42.74 34.31
N ALA A 17 11.64 -43.45 34.16
CA ALA A 17 10.32 -42.89 34.05
C ALA A 17 10.00 -42.08 35.31
N SER A 18 9.41 -40.91 35.13
CA SER A 18 8.46 -40.35 36.08
C SER A 18 7.37 -39.70 35.22
N ASP A 19 6.41 -40.56 34.89
CA ASP A 19 5.10 -40.19 34.36
C ASP A 19 4.37 -39.26 35.34
N SER A 20 3.40 -38.55 34.77
CA SER A 20 2.38 -37.68 35.38
C SER A 20 2.81 -36.25 35.71
N GLU A 21 2.76 -35.41 34.68
CA GLU A 21 1.83 -34.28 34.61
C GLU A 21 1.71 -33.85 33.13
N MET A 22 0.73 -34.42 32.42
CA MET A 22 0.19 -33.82 31.21
C MET A 22 -0.68 -32.65 31.66
N ASP A 23 -0.21 -31.43 31.49
CA ASP A 23 -1.09 -30.28 31.33
C ASP A 23 -0.70 -29.54 30.04
N GLU A 24 -1.74 -29.28 29.28
CA GLU A 24 -1.77 -28.93 27.86
C GLU A 24 -0.90 -27.70 27.57
N SER A 25 0.18 -27.89 26.80
CA SER A 25 0.65 -26.79 25.97
C SER A 25 -0.38 -26.62 24.86
N GLU A 26 -1.28 -25.63 25.02
CA GLU A 26 -2.00 -25.04 23.90
C GLU A 26 -0.98 -24.79 22.79
N SER A 27 -0.98 -25.66 21.78
CA SER A 27 -0.32 -25.39 20.53
C SER A 27 -0.86 -24.04 20.08
N ALA A 28 -0.02 -23.01 20.08
CA ALA A 28 -0.41 -21.67 19.68
C ALA A 28 -0.92 -21.75 18.23
N ARG A 29 -2.24 -21.93 18.07
CA ARG A 29 -2.90 -21.85 16.78
C ARG A 29 -2.61 -20.43 16.27
N PRO A 30 -2.12 -20.27 15.03
CA PRO A 30 -1.91 -18.94 14.48
C PRO A 30 -3.25 -18.19 14.57
N GLN A 31 -3.26 -17.07 15.29
CA GLN A 31 -4.49 -16.30 15.44
C GLN A 31 -4.92 -15.77 14.07
N PRO A 32 -6.22 -15.83 13.74
CA PRO A 32 -6.69 -15.33 12.46
C PRO A 32 -6.38 -13.82 12.34
N PRO A 33 -5.88 -13.37 11.17
CA PRO A 33 -5.50 -11.98 10.95
C PRO A 33 -6.69 -11.04 11.13
N LEU A 34 -6.45 -9.81 11.59
CA LEU A 34 -7.51 -8.83 11.79
C LEU A 34 -8.04 -8.29 10.45
N ARG A 35 -9.36 -8.13 10.31
CA ARG A 35 -9.98 -7.48 9.14
C ARG A 35 -10.13 -5.99 9.35
N ARG A 36 -9.63 -5.18 8.42
CA ARG A 36 -9.91 -3.74 8.32
C ARG A 36 -9.92 -3.36 6.83
N SER A 37 -10.66 -2.31 6.47
CA SER A 37 -10.56 -1.73 5.13
C SER A 37 -9.18 -1.06 4.99
N SER A 38 -8.45 -1.38 3.92
CA SER A 38 -7.11 -0.89 3.63
C SER A 38 -7.08 0.47 2.95
N SER A 39 -8.24 0.94 2.49
CA SER A 39 -8.37 2.13 1.67
C SER A 39 -7.76 3.36 2.33
N LEU A 40 -7.30 4.29 1.51
CA LEU A 40 -6.71 5.54 1.99
C LEU A 40 -7.63 6.28 2.97
N PHE A 41 -8.94 6.28 2.73
CA PHE A 41 -9.91 6.88 3.66
C PHE A 41 -10.17 6.05 4.93
N SER A 42 -9.81 4.77 4.93
CA SER A 42 -9.88 3.91 6.10
C SER A 42 -8.80 4.15 7.13
N LEU A 43 -7.66 4.74 6.73
CA LEU A 43 -6.58 5.15 7.65
C LEU A 43 -7.06 6.05 8.80
N THR A 44 -8.18 6.75 8.65
CA THR A 44 -8.74 7.67 9.68
C THR A 44 -9.76 7.00 10.61
N SER A 45 -10.30 5.83 10.24
CA SER A 45 -11.39 5.17 10.96
C SER A 45 -10.89 4.30 12.13
N LYS A 46 -11.52 4.46 13.30
CA LYS A 46 -11.14 3.77 14.54
C LYS A 46 -11.78 2.38 14.72
N GLU A 47 -12.73 1.99 13.87
CA GLU A 47 -13.51 0.77 14.03
C GLU A 47 -12.98 -0.37 13.16
N ASP A 48 -12.79 -1.52 13.78
CA ASP A 48 -12.29 -2.74 13.15
C ASP A 48 -13.47 -3.55 12.61
N LEU A 49 -13.27 -4.21 11.46
CA LEU A 49 -14.25 -5.16 10.96
C LEU A 49 -14.21 -6.43 11.83
N PRO A 50 -15.31 -7.21 11.88
CA PRO A 50 -15.31 -8.48 12.61
C PRO A 50 -14.19 -9.40 12.10
N LYS A 51 -13.62 -10.20 13.01
CA LYS A 51 -12.52 -11.13 12.71
C LYS A 51 -12.92 -12.13 11.60
N PRO A 52 -11.98 -12.63 10.79
CA PRO A 52 -12.24 -13.68 9.82
C PRO A 52 -12.84 -14.90 10.50
N ASP A 53 -13.79 -15.55 9.84
CA ASP A 53 -14.23 -16.87 10.24
C ASP A 53 -13.08 -17.88 10.05
N GLU A 54 -12.94 -18.83 10.97
CA GLU A 54 -11.83 -19.80 11.00
C GLU A 54 -11.81 -20.64 9.71
N SER A 55 -13.01 -20.91 9.16
CA SER A 55 -13.19 -21.55 7.86
C SER A 55 -12.58 -20.76 6.69
N GLU A 56 -12.72 -19.43 6.69
CA GLU A 56 -12.23 -18.55 5.62
C GLU A 56 -10.71 -18.37 5.69
N TYR A 57 -10.15 -18.39 6.90
CA TYR A 57 -8.71 -18.39 7.12
C TYR A 57 -8.06 -19.70 6.63
N ILE A 58 -8.66 -20.85 6.96
CA ILE A 58 -8.23 -22.15 6.45
C ILE A 58 -8.37 -22.18 4.92
N HIS A 59 -9.48 -21.66 4.37
CA HIS A 59 -9.67 -21.55 2.91
C HIS A 59 -8.67 -20.63 2.19
N PHE A 60 -8.02 -19.69 2.88
CA PHE A 60 -6.97 -18.85 2.30
C PHE A 60 -5.61 -19.58 2.25
N ILE A 61 -5.36 -20.47 3.21
CA ILE A 61 -4.09 -21.20 3.35
C ILE A 61 -4.12 -22.54 2.59
N ASP A 62 -5.30 -23.15 2.48
CA ASP A 62 -5.47 -24.49 1.93
C ASP A 62 -5.71 -24.42 0.40
N ASP A 63 -4.70 -24.81 -0.36
CA ASP A 63 -4.56 -24.67 -1.83
C ASP A 63 -5.41 -25.70 -2.63
N GLU A 64 -6.45 -26.28 -2.02
CA GLU A 64 -7.13 -27.51 -2.50
C GLU A 64 -8.28 -27.30 -3.50
N ARG A 65 -8.59 -26.06 -3.93
CA ARG A 65 -9.54 -25.86 -5.04
C ARG A 65 -9.06 -24.75 -5.95
N HIS A 66 -9.08 -25.04 -7.26
CA HIS A 66 -9.03 -24.06 -8.36
C HIS A 66 -9.54 -22.70 -7.88
N PHE A 67 -8.62 -21.77 -7.58
CA PHE A 67 -8.94 -20.40 -7.23
C PHE A 67 -9.70 -19.83 -8.42
N SER A 68 -11.03 -19.94 -8.40
CA SER A 68 -11.86 -19.12 -9.28
C SER A 68 -11.79 -17.74 -8.65
N LEU A 69 -10.71 -17.03 -8.97
CA LEU A 69 -10.37 -15.69 -8.48
C LEU A 69 -11.58 -14.75 -8.59
N ILE A 70 -12.40 -14.98 -9.61
CA ILE A 70 -13.66 -14.29 -9.92
C ILE A 70 -14.80 -14.59 -8.93
N ARG A 71 -14.85 -15.80 -8.35
CA ARG A 71 -15.93 -16.22 -7.42
C ARG A 71 -15.71 -15.70 -6.00
N ASN A 72 -14.46 -15.38 -5.63
CA ASN A 72 -14.10 -14.82 -4.33
C ASN A 72 -14.11 -13.28 -4.30
N LEU A 73 -14.35 -12.62 -5.45
CA LEU A 73 -14.53 -11.16 -5.52
C LEU A 73 -15.88 -10.78 -4.88
N HIS A 74 -15.83 -10.11 -3.74
CA HIS A 74 -16.97 -9.40 -3.18
C HIS A 74 -17.20 -8.07 -3.90
N MET A 75 -18.34 -7.43 -3.64
CA MET A 75 -18.66 -6.14 -4.26
C MET A 75 -17.64 -5.04 -3.93
N ALA A 76 -16.99 -5.10 -2.76
CA ALA A 76 -15.93 -4.17 -2.39
C ALA A 76 -14.72 -4.33 -3.33
N ASP A 77 -14.30 -5.57 -3.61
CA ASP A 77 -13.16 -5.86 -4.48
C ASP A 77 -13.39 -5.38 -5.92
N PHE A 78 -14.63 -5.41 -6.42
CA PHE A 78 -14.97 -4.83 -7.72
C PHE A 78 -14.78 -3.30 -7.73
N ILE A 79 -15.17 -2.62 -6.65
CA ILE A 79 -14.98 -1.17 -6.53
C ILE A 79 -13.49 -0.84 -6.43
N THR A 80 -12.72 -1.64 -5.69
CA THR A 80 -11.26 -1.53 -5.64
C THR A 80 -10.62 -1.73 -7.02
N LEU A 81 -11.11 -2.68 -7.83
CA LEU A 81 -10.64 -2.82 -9.22
C LEU A 81 -10.98 -1.60 -10.08
N LEU A 82 -12.09 -0.90 -9.83
CA LEU A 82 -12.41 0.36 -10.50
C LEU A 82 -11.48 1.50 -10.06
N ASN A 83 -11.04 1.52 -8.80
CA ASN A 83 -9.97 2.41 -8.35
C ASN A 83 -8.69 2.14 -9.15
N GLY A 84 -8.18 0.90 -9.16
CA GLY A 84 -6.98 0.53 -9.92
C GLY A 84 -7.10 0.80 -11.43
N PHE A 85 -8.27 0.55 -12.02
CA PHE A 85 -8.57 0.89 -13.42
C PHE A 85 -8.44 2.40 -13.66
N SER A 86 -8.94 3.21 -12.73
CA SER A 86 -8.86 4.67 -12.84
C SER A 86 -7.42 5.16 -12.78
N GLY A 87 -6.61 4.64 -11.86
CA GLY A 87 -5.17 4.91 -11.80
C GLY A 87 -4.44 4.54 -13.10
N PHE A 88 -4.68 3.33 -13.62
CA PHE A 88 -4.10 2.89 -14.89
C PHE A 88 -4.51 3.79 -16.06
N TYR A 89 -5.79 4.14 -16.17
CA TYR A 89 -6.28 4.98 -17.25
C TYR A 89 -5.71 6.40 -17.21
N SER A 90 -5.45 6.92 -16.00
CA SER A 90 -4.75 8.19 -15.82
C SER A 90 -3.32 8.13 -16.35
N ILE A 91 -2.58 7.05 -16.06
CA ILE A 91 -1.23 6.80 -16.61
C ILE A 91 -1.27 6.78 -18.14
N ILE A 92 -2.19 6.00 -18.73
CA ILE A 92 -2.34 5.95 -20.19
C ILE A 92 -2.67 7.32 -20.77
N SER A 93 -3.51 8.11 -20.10
CA SER A 93 -3.84 9.46 -20.53
C SER A 93 -2.60 10.38 -20.52
N CYS A 94 -1.74 10.28 -19.50
CA CYS A 94 -0.46 10.98 -19.47
C CYS A 94 0.47 10.57 -20.62
N LEU A 95 0.60 9.28 -20.89
CA LEU A 95 1.38 8.78 -22.03
C LEU A 95 0.85 9.32 -23.36
N ARG A 96 -0.48 9.33 -23.55
CA ARG A 96 -1.11 9.90 -24.75
C ARG A 96 -0.85 11.40 -24.88
N TYR A 97 -0.82 12.12 -23.77
CA TYR A 97 -0.41 13.53 -23.78
C TYR A 97 1.02 13.68 -24.28
N THR A 98 1.99 12.95 -23.73
CA THR A 98 3.39 13.00 -24.17
C THR A 98 3.56 12.67 -25.66
N LEU A 99 2.76 11.74 -26.19
CA LEU A 99 2.81 11.35 -27.60
C LEU A 99 2.13 12.34 -28.56
N THR A 100 1.10 13.07 -28.11
CA THR A 100 0.24 13.86 -29.01
C THR A 100 0.26 15.37 -28.73
N GLY A 101 0.79 15.79 -27.59
CA GLY A 101 0.79 17.17 -27.10
C GLY A 101 -0.59 17.73 -26.75
N LYS A 102 -1.66 16.93 -26.81
CA LYS A 102 -3.03 17.45 -26.61
C LYS A 102 -3.40 17.54 -25.12
N SER A 103 -3.58 18.76 -24.62
CA SER A 103 -3.87 19.07 -23.20
C SER A 103 -5.13 18.37 -22.64
N ASN A 104 -6.09 18.02 -23.50
CA ASN A 104 -7.29 17.28 -23.11
C ASN A 104 -6.97 15.91 -22.45
N TYR A 105 -5.82 15.31 -22.76
CA TYR A 105 -5.40 14.06 -22.13
C TYR A 105 -4.90 14.27 -20.69
N VAL A 106 -4.26 15.40 -20.39
CA VAL A 106 -3.83 15.72 -19.02
C VAL A 106 -5.04 16.01 -18.14
N GLN A 107 -6.05 16.72 -18.67
CA GLN A 107 -7.30 16.95 -17.96
C GLN A 107 -8.02 15.63 -17.65
N ARG A 108 -8.02 14.69 -18.60
CA ARG A 108 -8.55 13.34 -18.38
C ARG A 108 -7.76 12.59 -17.30
N ALA A 109 -6.44 12.67 -17.30
CA ALA A 109 -5.62 12.03 -16.27
C ALA A 109 -6.04 12.48 -14.85
N HIS A 110 -6.17 13.79 -14.63
CA HIS A 110 -6.66 14.33 -13.37
C HIS A 110 -8.07 13.88 -13.03
N PHE A 111 -8.98 13.87 -14.01
CA PHE A 111 -10.34 13.36 -13.81
C PHE A 111 -10.35 11.91 -13.32
N PHE A 112 -9.54 11.03 -13.92
CA PHE A 112 -9.46 9.64 -13.51
C PHE A 112 -8.83 9.45 -12.13
N ILE A 113 -7.86 10.27 -11.72
CA ILE A 113 -7.39 10.24 -10.33
C ILE A 113 -8.52 10.60 -9.37
N VAL A 114 -9.26 11.68 -9.63
CA VAL A 114 -10.41 12.09 -8.78
C VAL A 114 -11.48 11.00 -8.74
N LEU A 115 -11.71 10.31 -9.86
CA LEU A 115 -12.60 9.16 -9.92
C LEU A 115 -12.09 7.98 -9.09
N GLY A 116 -10.78 7.71 -9.10
CA GLY A 116 -10.14 6.72 -8.23
C GLY A 116 -10.37 7.02 -6.74
N ILE A 117 -10.22 8.28 -6.33
CA ILE A 117 -10.53 8.74 -4.95
C ILE A 117 -11.97 8.41 -4.57
N PHE A 118 -12.90 8.65 -5.51
CA PHE A 118 -14.30 8.37 -5.27
C PHE A 118 -14.56 6.86 -5.08
N PHE A 119 -13.89 6.00 -5.86
CA PHE A 119 -14.01 4.55 -5.71
C PHE A 119 -13.36 4.03 -4.42
N ASP A 120 -12.16 4.50 -4.07
CA ASP A 120 -11.48 4.19 -2.78
C ASP A 120 -12.29 4.62 -1.55
N PHE A 121 -13.02 5.74 -1.66
CA PHE A 121 -13.93 6.13 -0.60
C PHE A 121 -15.14 5.19 -0.50
N PHE A 122 -15.60 4.68 -1.64
CA PHE A 122 -16.79 3.86 -1.72
C PHE A 122 -16.52 2.39 -1.34
N ASP A 123 -15.39 1.80 -1.72
CA ASP A 123 -15.03 0.44 -1.30
C ASP A 123 -14.87 0.34 0.22
N GLY A 124 -14.25 1.34 0.86
CA GLY A 124 -14.09 1.38 2.31
C GLY A 124 -15.42 1.55 3.02
N LYS A 125 -16.35 2.33 2.46
CA LYS A 125 -17.72 2.41 2.97
C LYS A 125 -18.50 1.12 2.78
N VAL A 126 -18.41 0.49 1.62
CA VAL A 126 -19.13 -0.76 1.31
C VAL A 126 -18.61 -1.91 2.17
N ALA A 127 -17.29 -2.02 2.38
CA ALA A 127 -16.68 -3.02 3.25
C ALA A 127 -17.19 -2.90 4.69
N ARG A 128 -17.36 -1.67 5.20
CA ARG A 128 -17.93 -1.39 6.53
C ARG A 128 -19.42 -1.69 6.60
N LEU A 129 -20.21 -1.23 5.63
CA LEU A 129 -21.66 -1.50 5.58
C LEU A 129 -21.96 -3.00 5.54
N ARG A 130 -21.07 -3.78 4.91
CA ARG A 130 -21.22 -5.23 4.76
C ARG A 130 -20.62 -6.02 5.92
N ASN A 131 -19.92 -5.38 6.86
CA ASN A 131 -19.14 -6.03 7.92
C ASN A 131 -18.27 -7.19 7.40
N LYS A 132 -17.82 -7.10 6.14
CA LYS A 132 -17.10 -8.16 5.44
C LYS A 132 -16.03 -7.50 4.58
N SER A 133 -14.77 -7.79 4.91
CA SER A 133 -13.60 -7.51 4.08
C SER A 133 -12.81 -8.81 3.94
N SER A 134 -12.50 -9.19 2.71
CA SER A 134 -11.63 -10.35 2.44
C SER A 134 -10.17 -9.97 2.71
N LEU A 135 -9.34 -10.95 3.11
CA LEU A 135 -7.89 -10.77 3.24
C LEU A 135 -7.25 -10.46 1.88
N MET A 136 -7.73 -11.14 0.83
CA MET A 136 -7.31 -10.87 -0.55
C MET A 136 -7.71 -9.46 -0.99
N GLY A 137 -8.92 -9.02 -0.62
CA GLY A 137 -9.43 -7.68 -0.94
C GLY A 137 -8.57 -6.57 -0.32
N GLN A 138 -8.05 -6.79 0.90
CA GLN A 138 -7.19 -5.84 1.58
C GLN A 138 -5.85 -5.61 0.86
N GLU A 139 -5.22 -6.69 0.39
CA GLU A 139 -3.98 -6.57 -0.39
C GLU A 139 -4.24 -5.97 -1.78
N LEU A 140 -5.35 -6.34 -2.42
CA LEU A 140 -5.76 -5.79 -3.71
C LEU A 140 -5.98 -4.27 -3.65
N ASP A 141 -6.56 -3.79 -2.56
CA ASP A 141 -6.85 -2.39 -2.30
C ASP A 141 -5.59 -1.56 -2.07
N SER A 142 -4.64 -2.10 -1.32
CA SER A 142 -3.31 -1.50 -1.20
C SER A 142 -2.59 -1.39 -2.57
N LEU A 143 -2.69 -2.41 -3.41
CA LEU A 143 -2.11 -2.38 -4.76
C LEU A 143 -2.81 -1.36 -5.67
N ALA A 144 -4.14 -1.29 -5.61
CA ALA A 144 -4.92 -0.30 -6.36
C ALA A 144 -4.56 1.12 -5.93
N ASP A 145 -4.43 1.36 -4.62
CA ASP A 145 -4.04 2.65 -4.06
C ASP A 145 -2.65 3.10 -4.47
N LEU A 146 -1.69 2.19 -4.51
CA LEU A 146 -0.36 2.50 -5.00
C LEU A 146 -0.39 2.98 -6.47
N ILE A 147 -1.19 2.33 -7.31
CA ILE A 147 -1.31 2.69 -8.73
C ILE A 147 -2.00 4.06 -8.87
N SER A 148 -3.12 4.26 -8.19
CA SER A 148 -3.95 5.46 -8.32
C SER A 148 -3.37 6.70 -7.64
N PHE A 149 -2.65 6.54 -6.52
CA PHE A 149 -2.22 7.65 -5.68
C PHE A 149 -0.71 7.76 -5.49
N GLY A 150 0.06 6.76 -5.94
CA GLY A 150 1.52 6.84 -6.04
C GLY A 150 1.96 7.01 -7.49
N VAL A 151 1.76 5.96 -8.29
CA VAL A 151 2.30 5.88 -9.66
C VAL A 151 1.62 6.87 -10.61
N SER A 152 0.30 6.99 -10.54
CA SER A 152 -0.44 7.87 -11.44
C SER A 152 -0.09 9.37 -11.25
N PRO A 153 -0.08 9.94 -10.04
CA PRO A 153 0.41 11.29 -9.80
C PRO A 153 1.86 11.52 -10.24
N ALA A 154 2.76 10.55 -10.01
CA ALA A 154 4.15 10.66 -10.46
C ALA A 154 4.23 10.71 -11.99
N THR A 155 3.36 9.96 -12.68
CA THR A 155 3.25 10.00 -14.14
C THR A 155 2.71 11.33 -14.63
N ILE A 156 1.74 11.94 -13.93
CA ILE A 156 1.26 13.29 -14.25
C ILE A 156 2.41 14.29 -14.13
N ALA A 157 3.19 14.25 -13.03
CA ALA A 157 4.34 15.11 -12.85
C ALA A 157 5.32 14.99 -14.03
N PHE A 158 5.70 13.76 -14.39
CA PHE A 158 6.56 13.54 -15.56
C PHE A 158 5.95 14.12 -16.85
N ALA A 159 4.65 13.90 -17.07
CA ALA A 159 3.95 14.37 -18.26
C ALA A 159 3.92 15.89 -18.35
N ILE A 160 3.72 16.61 -17.24
CA ILE A 160 3.66 18.09 -17.23
C ILE A 160 5.02 18.78 -17.32
N GLY A 161 6.15 18.05 -17.24
CA GLY A 161 7.47 18.61 -17.53
C GLY A 161 8.62 18.20 -16.60
N PHE A 162 8.37 17.43 -15.54
CA PHE A 162 9.42 16.90 -14.64
C PHE A 162 10.19 15.74 -15.29
N GLN A 163 10.94 16.04 -16.35
CA GLN A 163 11.54 15.05 -17.26
C GLN A 163 13.05 14.93 -17.13
N THR A 164 13.70 15.72 -16.27
CA THR A 164 15.15 15.63 -16.11
C THR A 164 15.55 14.35 -15.39
N THR A 165 16.81 13.92 -15.53
CA THR A 165 17.32 12.70 -14.88
C THR A 165 17.08 12.71 -13.37
N VAL A 166 17.34 13.84 -12.72
CA VAL A 166 17.18 13.98 -11.28
C VAL A 166 15.70 14.04 -10.88
N ASP A 167 14.85 14.71 -11.67
CA ASP A 167 13.40 14.72 -11.41
C ASP A 167 12.82 13.31 -11.45
N VAL A 168 13.20 12.51 -12.45
CA VAL A 168 12.74 11.12 -12.55
C VAL A 168 13.18 10.30 -11.35
N LEU A 169 14.42 10.50 -10.85
CA LEU A 169 14.89 9.85 -9.63
C LEU A 169 14.08 10.28 -8.40
N ILE A 170 13.74 11.56 -8.29
CA ILE A 170 12.89 12.09 -7.22
C ILE A 170 11.48 11.50 -7.29
N LEU A 171 10.87 11.43 -8.48
CA LEU A 171 9.56 10.84 -8.68
C LEU A 171 9.56 9.35 -8.31
N ALA A 172 10.58 8.60 -8.73
CA ALA A 172 10.74 7.20 -8.35
C ALA A 172 10.89 7.04 -6.83
N PHE A 173 11.70 7.89 -6.19
CA PHE A 173 11.83 7.92 -4.73
C PHE A 173 10.49 8.20 -4.05
N TRP A 174 9.72 9.18 -4.54
CA TRP A 174 8.40 9.52 -4.00
C TRP A 174 7.42 8.33 -4.07
N VAL A 175 7.39 7.59 -5.19
CA VAL A 175 6.57 6.38 -5.32
C VAL A 175 7.03 5.28 -4.35
N LEU A 176 8.34 5.08 -4.19
CA LEU A 176 8.89 4.10 -3.24
C LEU A 176 8.57 4.45 -1.79
N CYS A 177 8.50 5.75 -1.46
CA CYS A 177 8.04 6.21 -0.15
C CYS A 177 6.58 5.81 0.10
N GLY A 178 5.70 6.08 -0.86
CA GLY A 178 4.29 5.67 -0.81
C GLY A 178 4.14 4.16 -0.67
N LEU A 179 4.87 3.38 -1.46
CA LEU A 179 4.88 1.90 -1.37
C LEU A 179 5.29 1.42 0.03
N THR A 180 6.40 1.95 0.57
CA THR A 180 6.88 1.58 1.91
C THR A 180 5.87 1.91 2.99
N ARG A 181 5.17 3.05 2.84
CA ARG A 181 4.11 3.47 3.75
C ARG A 181 2.92 2.51 3.74
N LEU A 182 2.46 2.09 2.55
CA LEU A 182 1.38 1.11 2.39
C LEU A 182 1.78 -0.26 2.97
N ALA A 183 2.97 -0.75 2.65
CA ALA A 183 3.49 -2.01 3.19
C ALA A 183 3.58 -1.99 4.73
N ARG A 184 4.06 -0.87 5.29
CA ARG A 184 4.10 -0.68 6.74
C ARG A 184 2.71 -0.70 7.36
N PHE A 185 1.72 -0.11 6.70
CA PHE A 185 0.34 -0.14 7.16
C PHE A 185 -0.21 -1.57 7.18
N ASN A 186 -0.04 -2.34 6.11
CA ASN A 186 -0.51 -3.74 6.02
C ASN A 186 0.13 -4.64 7.09
N ILE A 187 1.42 -4.44 7.40
CA ILE A 187 2.10 -5.19 8.47
C ILE A 187 1.64 -4.72 9.86
N SER A 188 1.54 -3.41 10.07
CA SER A 188 1.11 -2.84 11.34
C SER A 188 -0.32 -3.26 11.71
N THR A 189 -1.20 -3.43 10.74
CA THR A 189 -2.56 -3.94 10.98
C THR A 189 -2.59 -5.41 11.39
N ASN A 190 -1.63 -6.21 10.92
CA ASN A 190 -1.57 -7.64 11.23
C ASN A 190 -0.86 -7.94 12.56
N ASN A 191 0.08 -7.08 12.97
CA ASN A 191 1.01 -7.37 14.07
C ASN A 191 0.91 -6.46 15.31
N ILE A 192 -0.08 -5.55 15.44
CA ILE A 192 -0.23 -4.78 16.69
C ILE A 192 -1.03 -5.62 17.72
N PRO A 193 -0.41 -6.09 18.83
CA PRO A 193 -1.16 -6.57 19.98
C PRO A 193 -1.83 -5.34 20.60
N LYS A 194 -3.16 -5.40 20.73
CA LYS A 194 -3.91 -4.36 21.45
C LYS A 194 -3.65 -4.56 22.94
N ASP A 195 -2.85 -3.70 23.56
CA ASP A 195 -2.83 -3.60 25.02
C ASP A 195 -4.24 -3.24 25.55
N HIS A 196 -4.55 -3.73 26.75
CA HIS A 196 -5.81 -3.66 27.51
C HIS A 196 -6.48 -2.26 27.64
N THR A 197 -5.92 -1.21 27.03
CA THR A 197 -6.46 0.16 27.08
C THR A 197 -6.79 0.80 25.72
N GLY A 198 -6.64 0.08 24.60
CA GLY A 198 -7.28 0.44 23.33
C GLY A 198 -7.00 1.84 22.77
N LYS A 199 -5.85 2.46 23.09
CA LYS A 199 -5.49 3.82 22.65
C LYS A 199 -4.12 3.86 21.98
N THR A 200 -4.09 3.88 20.65
CA THR A 200 -2.90 4.32 19.89
C THR A 200 -2.77 5.83 20.06
N LYS A 201 -1.75 6.28 20.80
CA LYS A 201 -1.64 7.66 21.31
C LYS A 201 -1.08 8.66 20.28
N TYR A 202 -0.65 8.20 19.10
CA TYR A 202 -0.09 9.05 18.05
C TYR A 202 -0.40 8.47 16.66
N PHE A 203 -0.78 9.33 15.70
CA PHE A 203 -0.63 8.99 14.28
C PHE A 203 0.85 9.13 13.92
N GLU A 204 1.42 8.13 13.25
CA GLU A 204 2.74 8.25 12.63
C GLU A 204 2.58 8.57 11.15
N GLY A 205 3.12 9.72 10.73
CA GLY A 205 3.17 10.17 9.34
C GLY A 205 2.13 11.25 8.99
N LEU A 206 2.44 12.07 7.98
CA LEU A 206 1.51 13.08 7.44
C LEU A 206 0.26 12.42 6.87
N PRO A 207 -0.96 12.88 7.16
CA PRO A 207 -2.16 12.28 6.59
C PRO A 207 -2.13 12.38 5.05
N ILE A 208 -2.79 11.44 4.38
CA ILE A 208 -2.88 11.29 2.92
C ILE A 208 -3.32 12.55 2.13
N PRO A 209 -4.06 13.54 2.68
CA PRO A 209 -4.37 14.77 1.96
C PRO A 209 -3.13 15.47 1.36
N THR A 210 -1.95 15.13 1.85
CA THR A 210 -0.69 15.69 1.36
C THR A 210 -0.29 15.19 -0.05
N ASN A 211 -0.64 13.96 -0.47
CA ASN A 211 -0.45 13.53 -1.87
C ASN A 211 -1.55 14.08 -2.77
N LEU A 212 -2.78 14.17 -2.25
CA LEU A 212 -3.89 14.82 -2.95
C LEU A 212 -3.64 16.32 -3.16
N PHE A 213 -2.96 16.98 -2.21
CA PHE A 213 -2.50 18.35 -2.35
C PHE A 213 -1.61 18.51 -3.58
N TRP A 214 -0.63 17.63 -3.78
CA TRP A 214 0.24 17.67 -4.97
C TRP A 214 -0.52 17.42 -6.27
N VAL A 215 -1.50 16.52 -6.29
CA VAL A 215 -2.40 16.35 -7.44
C VAL A 215 -3.16 17.65 -7.73
N GLY A 216 -3.64 18.35 -6.70
CA GLY A 216 -4.28 19.67 -6.83
C GLY A 216 -3.34 20.76 -7.34
N VAL A 217 -2.08 20.78 -6.85
CA VAL A 217 -1.03 21.68 -7.35
C VAL A 217 -0.77 21.42 -8.83
N MET A 218 -0.57 20.16 -9.22
CA MET A 218 -0.37 19.79 -10.64
C MET A 218 -1.57 20.17 -11.51
N ALA A 219 -2.79 19.96 -11.03
CA ALA A 219 -4.00 20.40 -11.74
C ALA A 219 -4.02 21.92 -11.94
N PHE A 220 -3.60 22.69 -10.92
CA PHE A 220 -3.49 24.14 -11.01
C PHE A 220 -2.40 24.59 -12.00
N LEU A 221 -1.24 23.92 -12.02
CA LEU A 221 -0.18 24.20 -13.00
C LEU A 221 -0.68 24.00 -14.43
N VAL A 222 -1.40 22.90 -14.68
CA VAL A 222 -2.01 22.62 -15.99
C VAL A 222 -3.07 23.66 -16.34
N TYR A 223 -3.88 24.10 -15.37
CA TYR A 223 -4.89 25.15 -15.59
C TYR A 223 -4.26 26.51 -15.94
N LYS A 224 -3.05 26.79 -15.46
CA LYS A 224 -2.30 28.02 -15.76
C LYS A 224 -1.41 27.90 -17.00
N ASP A 225 -1.43 26.77 -17.70
CA ASP A 225 -0.50 26.42 -18.78
C ASP A 225 0.99 26.53 -18.35
N TRP A 226 1.27 26.38 -17.05
CA TRP A 226 2.62 26.37 -16.49
C TRP A 226 3.22 24.95 -16.55
N ILE A 227 3.47 24.51 -17.77
CA ILE A 227 3.92 23.16 -18.10
C ILE A 227 5.22 23.23 -18.92
N HIS A 228 6.01 22.16 -18.86
CA HIS A 228 7.29 22.03 -19.54
C HIS A 228 8.24 23.20 -19.21
N GLN A 229 8.48 24.10 -20.16
CA GLN A 229 9.43 25.21 -20.02
C GLN A 229 8.90 26.33 -19.11
N ASP A 230 7.58 26.39 -18.90
CA ASP A 230 6.90 27.40 -18.08
C ASP A 230 6.65 26.92 -16.65
N LEU A 231 7.28 25.82 -16.22
CA LEU A 231 7.19 25.33 -14.85
C LEU A 231 7.70 26.40 -13.86
N PRO A 232 6.93 26.74 -12.80
CA PRO A 232 7.32 27.77 -11.86
C PRO A 232 8.56 27.34 -11.09
N LEU A 233 9.38 28.32 -10.72
CA LEU A 233 10.69 28.16 -10.04
C LEU A 233 11.82 27.65 -10.94
N GLY A 234 11.56 27.34 -12.22
CA GLY A 234 12.57 27.02 -13.22
C GLY A 234 13.42 25.78 -12.90
N THR A 235 14.46 25.57 -13.72
CA THR A 235 15.45 24.52 -13.51
C THR A 235 16.70 25.06 -12.82
N VAL A 236 17.28 24.23 -11.96
CA VAL A 236 18.59 24.46 -11.34
C VAL A 236 19.63 23.61 -12.04
N LEU A 237 20.87 24.13 -12.12
CA LEU A 237 22.01 23.46 -12.77
C LEU A 237 21.77 23.17 -14.26
N GLN A 238 21.12 24.11 -14.95
CA GLN A 238 20.81 24.03 -16.37
C GLN A 238 22.08 23.74 -17.21
N GLY A 239 22.02 22.70 -18.05
CA GLY A 239 23.16 22.30 -18.90
C GLY A 239 24.15 21.33 -18.25
N THR A 240 23.88 20.84 -17.03
CA THR A 240 24.63 19.73 -16.42
C THR A 240 23.79 18.45 -16.40
N SER A 241 24.42 17.28 -16.24
CA SER A 241 23.71 16.00 -16.05
C SER A 241 22.84 15.94 -14.79
N PHE A 242 22.93 16.95 -13.91
CA PHE A 242 22.17 17.07 -12.66
C PHE A 242 21.12 18.18 -12.72
N GLU A 243 20.63 18.55 -13.92
CA GLU A 243 19.52 19.49 -14.05
C GLU A 243 18.26 18.95 -13.36
N PHE A 244 17.56 19.80 -12.60
CA PHE A 244 16.29 19.43 -11.94
C PHE A 244 15.41 20.65 -11.71
N HIS A 245 14.10 20.43 -11.60
CA HIS A 245 13.15 21.50 -11.30
C HIS A 245 13.10 21.79 -9.80
N LEU A 246 13.14 23.05 -9.39
CA LEU A 246 13.09 23.39 -7.96
C LEU A 246 11.82 22.84 -7.27
N LEU A 247 10.73 22.74 -8.02
CA LEU A 247 9.45 22.20 -7.56
C LEU A 247 9.53 20.69 -7.22
N SER A 248 10.47 19.93 -7.81
CA SER A 248 10.64 18.51 -7.52
C SER A 248 11.24 18.27 -6.13
N ILE A 249 12.00 19.23 -5.58
CA ILE A 249 12.43 19.19 -4.17
C ILE A 249 11.22 19.10 -3.24
N GLY A 250 10.11 19.76 -3.56
CA GLY A 250 8.88 19.67 -2.78
C GLY A 250 8.32 18.25 -2.73
N LEU A 251 8.35 17.54 -3.85
CA LEU A 251 7.95 16.12 -3.94
C LEU A 251 8.90 15.22 -3.15
N PHE A 252 10.21 15.52 -3.18
CA PHE A 252 11.21 14.80 -2.39
C PHE A 252 10.98 14.97 -0.88
N ILE A 253 10.83 16.21 -0.41
CA ILE A 253 10.54 16.52 1.00
C ILE A 253 9.25 15.82 1.43
N GLN A 254 8.24 15.83 0.57
CA GLN A 254 6.99 15.15 0.83
C GLN A 254 7.18 13.65 1.01
N GLY A 255 7.90 12.97 0.09
CA GLY A 255 8.24 11.56 0.22
C GLY A 255 8.99 11.23 1.52
N CYS A 256 9.98 12.06 1.88
CA CYS A 256 10.66 11.94 3.18
C CYS A 256 9.67 12.06 4.36
N GLY A 257 8.70 12.97 4.26
CA GLY A 257 7.63 13.16 5.24
C GLY A 257 6.69 11.96 5.38
N GLU A 258 6.49 11.18 4.31
CA GLU A 258 5.67 9.96 4.33
C GLU A 258 6.33 8.80 5.08
N ILE A 259 7.66 8.67 4.98
CA ILE A 259 8.43 7.62 5.68
C ILE A 259 8.77 8.04 7.12
N SER A 260 8.85 9.34 7.39
CA SER A 260 9.36 9.85 8.67
C SER A 260 8.48 9.47 9.88
N LYS A 261 9.05 8.68 10.80
CA LYS A 261 8.48 8.36 12.13
C LYS A 261 8.35 9.58 13.06
N SER A 262 8.91 10.73 12.69
CA SER A 262 9.07 11.88 13.60
C SER A 262 7.85 12.80 13.66
N LEU A 263 6.93 12.73 12.69
CA LEU A 263 5.70 13.53 12.66
C LEU A 263 4.59 12.86 13.48
N LYS A 264 4.55 13.18 14.77
CA LYS A 264 3.47 12.85 15.70
C LYS A 264 2.43 13.97 15.67
N ILE A 265 1.40 13.84 14.83
CA ILE A 265 0.31 14.82 14.80
C ILE A 265 -0.72 14.46 15.88
N PRO A 266 -0.98 15.34 16.88
CA PRO A 266 -2.00 15.11 17.89
C PRO A 266 -3.40 15.24 17.26
N LYS A 267 -4.31 14.31 17.58
CA LYS A 267 -5.72 14.37 17.18
C LYS A 267 -6.41 15.56 17.87
N PRO A 268 -7.23 16.36 17.18
CA PRO A 268 -8.25 17.17 17.83
C PRO A 268 -9.33 16.30 18.48
#